data_AF-A0A2S1ESA4-F1
#
_entry.id   AF-A0A2S1ESA4-F1
#
_cell.length_a   1.000
_cell.length_b   1.000
_cell.length_c   1.000
_cell.angle_alpha   90.00
_cell.angle_beta   90.00
_cell.angle_gamma   90.00
#
_symmetry.space_group_name_H-M   'P 1'
#
loop_
_entity.id
_entity.type
_entity.pdbx_description
1 polymer ?
#
loop_
_entity_poly.entity_id
_entity_poly.type
_entity_poly.pdbx_seq_one_letter_code
_entity_poly.pdbx_strand_id
1 'polypeptide(L)'
;MKQTAEEQIKELKQQLADANEKIAQLMTIIKLQRNQIFGKKAEIMESVVNGQQSLFSEQEMDQLQDPDISVTKVTEKKIKQVVRHRKAKQSGQRTTFLDGLPQVNEVISLKDTNCPHCHQLMKRIGQHIYSREARLKPAELYCVNLIQETYKCDECINPNGSEVLISSEMPQSLLPHSYFSSTILAKVAELKFNLALPFHRQIKLWQAIGLQVDARLLAANIIKVSQTYLEPLYDYLQGLVKKEPVIHMDETPFKVICKGRK
;
A
#
# COMPACT_ATOMS: atom_id res chain seq x y z
N MET A 1 -44.07 -52.94 50.25
CA MET A 1 -42.90 -53.40 49.47
C MET A 1 -43.21 -53.64 47.99
N LYS A 2 -44.34 -54.26 47.59
CA LYS A 2 -44.67 -54.46 46.16
C LYS A 2 -45.25 -53.21 45.45
N GLN A 3 -46.13 -52.45 46.12
CA GLN A 3 -46.77 -51.25 45.54
C GLN A 3 -45.77 -50.14 45.19
N THR A 4 -44.72 -49.97 46.01
CA THR A 4 -43.65 -48.98 45.78
C THR A 4 -42.79 -49.30 44.55
N ALA A 5 -42.61 -50.60 44.24
CA ALA A 5 -41.86 -51.02 43.05
C ALA A 5 -42.68 -50.84 41.77
N GLU A 6 -44.00 -51.06 41.83
CA GLU A 6 -44.91 -50.84 40.70
C GLU A 6 -45.07 -49.36 40.36
N GLU A 7 -45.10 -48.48 41.37
CA GLU A 7 -45.08 -47.03 41.18
C GLU A 7 -43.77 -46.55 40.56
N GLN A 8 -42.62 -47.06 41.03
CA GLN A 8 -41.31 -46.75 40.44
C GLN A 8 -41.20 -47.23 38.98
N ILE A 9 -41.75 -48.41 38.64
CA ILE A 9 -41.77 -48.90 37.26
C ILE A 9 -42.66 -48.01 36.39
N LYS A 10 -43.77 -47.49 36.91
CA LYS A 10 -44.65 -46.59 36.18
C LYS A 10 -43.99 -45.23 35.94
N GLU A 11 -43.31 -44.68 36.93
CA GLU A 11 -42.56 -43.43 36.82
C GLU A 11 -41.39 -43.55 35.84
N LEU A 12 -40.62 -44.64 35.90
CA LEU A 12 -39.54 -44.90 34.95
C LEU A 12 -40.06 -45.08 33.51
N LYS A 13 -41.23 -45.70 33.33
CA LYS A 13 -41.88 -45.81 32.01
C LYS A 13 -42.32 -44.46 31.46
N GLN A 14 -42.82 -43.57 32.32
CA GLN A 14 -43.18 -42.20 31.94
C GLN A 14 -41.92 -41.40 31.55
N GLN A 15 -40.86 -41.48 32.36
CA GLN A 15 -39.59 -40.81 32.07
C GLN A 15 -38.96 -41.31 30.75
N LEU A 16 -39.06 -42.61 30.45
CA LEU A 16 -38.61 -43.17 29.18
C LEU A 16 -39.46 -42.70 27.99
N ALA A 17 -40.78 -42.57 28.16
CA ALA A 17 -41.65 -42.02 27.13
C ALA A 17 -41.29 -40.55 26.82
N ASP A 18 -41.14 -39.72 27.85
CA ASP A 18 -40.78 -38.31 27.72
C ASP A 18 -39.39 -38.12 27.11
N ALA A 19 -38.43 -38.98 27.47
CA ALA A 19 -37.10 -38.98 26.89
C ALA A 19 -37.12 -39.35 25.39
N ASN A 20 -37.92 -40.36 25.02
CA ASN A 20 -38.06 -40.77 23.62
C ASN A 20 -38.75 -39.70 22.77
N GLU A 21 -39.74 -38.99 23.31
CA GLU A 21 -40.36 -37.84 22.63
C GLU A 21 -39.36 -36.70 22.41
N LYS A 22 -38.54 -36.38 23.42
CA LYS A 22 -37.48 -35.37 23.29
C LYS A 22 -36.43 -35.77 22.25
N ILE A 23 -36.04 -37.05 22.21
CA ILE A 23 -35.11 -37.57 21.20
C ILE A 23 -35.72 -37.41 19.81
N ALA A 24 -37.00 -37.76 19.62
CA ALA A 24 -37.68 -37.59 18.34
C ALA A 24 -37.72 -36.11 17.90
N GLN A 25 -38.04 -35.18 18.81
CA GLN A 25 -38.02 -33.74 18.54
C GLN A 25 -36.62 -33.23 18.19
N LEU A 26 -35.58 -33.67 18.89
CA LEU A 26 -34.21 -33.28 18.58
C LEU A 26 -33.77 -33.84 17.22
N MET A 27 -34.15 -35.07 16.89
CA MET A 27 -33.86 -35.66 15.58
C MET A 27 -34.53 -34.91 14.43
N THR A 28 -35.77 -34.44 14.59
CA THR A 28 -36.46 -33.62 13.57
C THR A 28 -35.79 -32.27 13.41
N ILE A 29 -35.38 -31.62 14.49
CA ILE A 29 -34.64 -30.35 14.47
C ILE A 29 -33.29 -30.53 13.76
N ILE A 30 -32.53 -31.57 14.09
CA ILE A 30 -31.24 -31.86 13.44
C ILE A 30 -31.43 -32.14 11.95
N LYS A 31 -32.47 -32.88 11.56
CA LYS A 31 -32.80 -33.12 10.15
C LYS A 31 -33.10 -31.81 9.43
N LEU A 32 -33.88 -30.92 10.04
CA LEU A 32 -34.22 -29.61 9.48
C LEU A 32 -32.98 -28.70 9.37
N GLN A 33 -32.12 -28.67 10.38
CA GLN A 33 -30.85 -27.94 10.34
C GLN A 33 -29.89 -28.49 9.29
N ARG A 34 -29.78 -29.82 9.16
CA ARG A 34 -29.01 -30.44 8.07
C ARG A 34 -29.54 -30.02 6.71
N ASN A 35 -30.86 -29.99 6.53
CA ASN A 35 -31.48 -29.54 5.28
C ASN A 35 -31.24 -28.04 5.04
N GLN A 36 -31.16 -27.19 6.08
CA GLN A 36 -30.83 -25.77 5.90
C GLN A 36 -29.36 -25.53 5.53
N ILE A 37 -28.44 -26.31 6.09
CA ILE A 37 -26.99 -26.16 5.87
C ILE A 37 -26.57 -26.82 4.54
N PHE A 38 -27.07 -28.03 4.29
CA PHE A 38 -26.62 -28.91 3.21
C PHE A 38 -27.72 -29.25 2.20
N GLY A 39 -28.97 -28.83 2.42
CA GLY A 39 -30.02 -29.00 1.44
C GLY A 39 -29.83 -28.06 0.24
N LYS A 40 -30.45 -28.43 -0.88
CA LYS A 40 -30.46 -27.63 -2.10
C LYS A 40 -31.06 -26.25 -1.78
N LYS A 41 -30.27 -25.18 -1.96
CA LYS A 41 -30.67 -23.80 -1.63
C LYS A 41 -31.64 -23.18 -2.65
N ALA A 42 -31.88 -23.89 -3.75
CA ALA A 42 -32.85 -23.55 -4.78
C ALA A 42 -33.65 -24.81 -5.13
N GLU A 43 -34.94 -24.65 -5.38
CA GLU A 43 -35.76 -25.68 -6.02
C GLU A 43 -35.26 -25.81 -7.46
N ILE A 44 -34.41 -26.80 -7.71
CA ILE A 44 -34.10 -27.21 -9.08
C ILE A 44 -35.39 -27.87 -9.57
N MET A 45 -36.08 -27.21 -10.50
CA MET A 45 -37.17 -27.84 -11.26
C MET A 45 -36.56 -29.04 -11.98
N GLU A 46 -36.83 -30.24 -11.50
CA GLU A 46 -36.52 -31.44 -12.26
C GLU A 46 -37.36 -31.42 -13.53
N SER A 47 -36.74 -31.76 -14.66
CA SER A 47 -37.42 -31.92 -15.93
C SER A 47 -38.63 -32.82 -15.71
N VAL A 48 -39.80 -32.27 -16.00
CA VAL A 48 -41.09 -32.91 -15.73
C VAL A 48 -41.09 -34.33 -16.28
N VAL A 49 -41.61 -35.24 -15.47
CA VAL A 49 -41.88 -36.66 -15.76
C VAL A 49 -42.28 -36.87 -17.22
N ASN A 50 -41.68 -37.89 -17.86
CA ASN A 50 -41.88 -38.26 -19.26
C ASN A 50 -43.35 -38.17 -19.70
N GLY A 51 -43.65 -37.24 -20.62
CA GLY A 51 -44.96 -37.11 -21.27
C GLY A 51 -45.61 -35.72 -21.18
N GLN A 52 -45.09 -34.81 -20.35
CA GLN A 52 -45.56 -33.43 -20.28
C GLN A 52 -44.55 -32.49 -20.94
N GLN A 53 -45.00 -31.65 -21.89
CA GLN A 53 -44.14 -30.66 -22.53
C GLN A 53 -43.79 -29.56 -21.51
N SER A 54 -42.49 -29.30 -21.33
CA SER A 54 -42.00 -28.20 -20.51
C SER A 54 -42.52 -26.86 -21.07
N LEU A 55 -42.99 -25.98 -20.18
CA LEU A 55 -43.41 -24.62 -20.55
C LEU A 55 -42.23 -23.70 -20.90
N PHE A 56 -41.01 -24.12 -20.56
CA PHE A 56 -39.78 -23.37 -20.80
C PHE A 56 -38.82 -24.19 -21.67
N SER A 57 -38.09 -23.50 -22.53
CA SER A 57 -37.14 -24.11 -23.47
C SER A 57 -35.90 -24.63 -22.73
N GLU A 58 -35.21 -25.65 -23.25
CA GLU A 58 -34.00 -26.24 -22.62
C GLU A 58 -32.91 -25.17 -22.33
N GLN A 59 -32.80 -24.16 -23.20
CA GLN A 59 -31.87 -23.04 -23.02
C GLN A 59 -32.26 -22.08 -21.89
N GLU A 60 -33.55 -21.92 -21.60
CA GLU A 60 -34.03 -21.11 -20.47
C GLU A 60 -33.86 -21.86 -19.15
N MET A 61 -34.00 -23.19 -19.19
CA MET A 61 -33.72 -24.08 -18.06
C MET A 61 -32.25 -24.04 -17.65
N ASP A 62 -31.31 -24.09 -18.61
CA ASP A 62 -29.87 -24.01 -18.32
C ASP A 62 -29.47 -22.65 -17.73
N GLN A 63 -30.08 -21.55 -18.19
CA GLN A 63 -29.85 -20.22 -17.61
C GLN A 63 -30.35 -20.09 -16.17
N LEU A 64 -31.36 -20.85 -15.77
CA LEU A 64 -31.87 -20.87 -14.39
C LEU A 64 -31.09 -21.85 -13.49
N GLN A 65 -30.33 -22.78 -14.07
CA GLN A 65 -29.51 -23.77 -13.36
C GLN A 65 -28.06 -23.35 -13.13
N ASP A 66 -27.65 -22.19 -13.64
CA ASP A 66 -26.32 -21.63 -13.36
C ASP A 66 -26.10 -21.51 -11.83
N PRO A 67 -25.09 -22.21 -11.25
CA PRO A 67 -24.85 -22.21 -9.81
C PRO A 67 -24.36 -20.85 -9.28
N ASP A 68 -24.04 -19.92 -10.17
CA ASP A 68 -23.63 -18.54 -9.88
C ASP A 68 -24.81 -17.55 -9.82
N ILE A 69 -26.05 -18.00 -10.04
CA ILE A 69 -27.22 -17.25 -9.57
C ILE A 69 -27.30 -17.46 -8.06
N SER A 70 -26.48 -16.67 -7.36
CA SER A 70 -26.59 -16.48 -5.94
C SER A 70 -28.06 -16.19 -5.62
N VAL A 71 -28.75 -17.18 -5.05
CA VAL A 71 -30.03 -16.99 -4.39
C VAL A 71 -29.88 -15.73 -3.57
N THR A 72 -30.57 -14.68 -4.00
CA THR A 72 -30.68 -13.41 -3.32
C THR A 72 -31.37 -13.72 -2.00
N LYS A 73 -30.58 -14.18 -1.02
CA LYS A 73 -30.86 -13.85 0.35
C LYS A 73 -30.98 -12.33 0.34
N VAL A 74 -32.20 -11.85 0.48
CA VAL A 74 -32.51 -10.55 1.06
C VAL A 74 -32.05 -10.60 2.52
N THR A 75 -30.76 -10.89 2.75
CA THR A 75 -30.01 -10.10 3.69
C THR A 75 -30.19 -8.69 3.18
N GLU A 76 -31.02 -7.92 3.88
CA GLU A 76 -30.84 -6.49 3.93
C GLU A 76 -29.34 -6.27 4.11
N LYS A 77 -28.63 -6.03 3.01
CA LYS A 77 -27.34 -5.37 3.06
C LYS A 77 -27.74 -3.98 3.53
N LYS A 78 -27.93 -3.82 4.84
CA LYS A 78 -27.52 -2.60 5.52
C LYS A 78 -26.10 -2.45 5.01
N ILE A 79 -25.95 -1.60 4.00
CA ILE A 79 -24.68 -1.03 3.61
C ILE A 79 -24.29 -0.29 4.88
N LYS A 80 -23.71 -1.02 5.84
CA LYS A 80 -22.83 -0.43 6.82
C LYS A 80 -21.80 0.18 5.91
N GLN A 81 -21.92 1.48 5.66
CA GLN A 81 -20.81 2.28 5.25
C GLN A 81 -19.80 2.03 6.36
N VAL A 82 -18.96 1.00 6.18
CA VAL A 82 -17.80 0.80 7.00
C VAL A 82 -16.94 1.97 6.59
N VAL A 83 -17.16 3.10 7.27
CA VAL A 83 -16.20 4.18 7.37
C VAL A 83 -15.00 3.49 7.99
N ARG A 84 -14.14 2.95 7.13
CA ARG A 84 -12.82 2.49 7.54
C ARG A 84 -12.14 3.77 7.99
N HIS A 85 -12.25 4.08 9.27
CA HIS A 85 -11.40 5.08 9.89
C HIS A 85 -9.98 4.67 9.53
N ARG A 86 -9.37 5.46 8.65
CA ARG A 86 -7.98 5.25 8.26
C ARG A 86 -7.22 5.32 9.58
N LYS A 87 -6.61 4.21 10.00
CA LYS A 87 -5.80 4.20 11.23
C LYS A 87 -4.88 5.42 11.17
N ALA A 88 -4.82 6.19 12.25
CA ALA A 88 -3.92 7.32 12.36
C ALA A 88 -2.52 6.84 11.94
N LYS A 89 -1.91 7.53 10.98
CA LYS A 89 -0.54 7.21 10.57
C LYS A 89 0.33 7.35 11.80
N GLN A 90 1.07 6.31 12.16
CA GLN A 90 2.06 6.40 13.21
C GLN A 90 3.11 7.43 12.76
N SER A 91 3.15 8.58 13.44
CA SER A 91 4.20 9.57 13.27
C SER A 91 5.53 9.02 13.79
N GLY A 92 6.65 9.49 13.22
CA GLY A 92 7.99 9.16 13.72
C GLY A 92 8.67 7.93 13.09
N GLN A 93 8.00 7.11 12.27
CA GLN A 93 8.65 5.97 11.60
C GLN A 93 9.86 6.37 10.73
N ARG A 94 9.82 7.56 10.14
CA ARG A 94 10.93 8.10 9.35
C ARG A 94 12.13 8.48 10.24
N THR A 95 11.88 9.15 11.35
CA THR A 95 12.96 9.60 12.23
C THR A 95 13.63 8.41 12.90
N THR A 96 12.84 7.45 13.40
CA THR A 96 13.38 6.21 14.01
C THR A 96 14.21 5.41 13.01
N PHE A 97 13.79 5.33 11.75
CA PHE A 97 14.59 4.69 10.70
C PHE A 97 15.93 5.41 10.46
N LEU A 98 15.91 6.74 10.33
CA LEU A 98 17.12 7.52 10.06
C LEU A 98 18.08 7.55 11.26
N ASP A 99 17.56 7.49 12.48
CA ASP A 99 18.36 7.44 13.70
C ASP A 99 19.08 6.08 13.87
N GLY A 100 18.54 5.01 13.29
CA GLY A 100 19.14 3.67 13.28
C GLY A 100 20.29 3.48 12.28
N LEU A 101 20.54 4.46 11.41
CA LEU A 101 21.63 4.40 10.42
C LEU A 101 22.89 5.14 10.93
N PRO A 102 24.09 4.73 10.49
CA PRO A 102 25.32 5.49 10.71
C PRO A 102 25.14 6.95 10.25
N GLN A 103 25.47 7.92 11.11
CA GLN A 103 25.25 9.33 10.82
C GLN A 103 26.52 10.00 10.26
N VAL A 104 26.35 10.79 9.20
CA VAL A 104 27.40 11.60 8.59
C VAL A 104 26.88 13.03 8.49
N ASN A 105 27.63 13.98 9.03
CA ASN A 105 27.28 15.39 8.98
C ASN A 105 27.98 16.06 7.80
N GLU A 106 27.20 16.64 6.89
CA GLU A 106 27.71 17.46 5.78
C GLU A 106 27.35 18.91 6.06
N VAL A 107 28.35 19.70 6.40
CA VAL A 107 28.20 21.12 6.68
C VAL A 107 28.36 21.89 5.38
N ILE A 108 27.35 22.67 5.03
CA ILE A 108 27.37 23.54 3.86
C ILE A 108 27.63 24.96 4.35
N SER A 109 28.84 25.45 4.09
CA SER A 109 29.24 26.81 4.42
C SER A 109 28.77 27.80 3.36
N LEU A 110 28.70 29.07 3.73
CA LEU A 110 28.40 30.14 2.79
C LEU A 110 29.59 30.30 1.82
N LYS A 111 29.31 30.46 0.51
CA LYS A 111 30.35 30.63 -0.52
C LYS A 111 31.09 31.95 -0.36
N ASP A 112 30.33 33.03 -0.13
CA ASP A 112 30.86 34.36 0.07
C ASP A 112 30.62 34.80 1.52
N THR A 113 31.70 34.89 2.29
CA THR A 113 31.64 35.31 3.71
C THR A 113 31.56 36.82 3.89
N ASN A 114 31.50 37.60 2.80
CA ASN A 114 31.42 39.04 2.83
C ASN A 114 29.96 39.50 2.85
N CYS A 115 29.64 40.45 3.72
CA CYS A 115 28.30 41.01 3.81
C CYS A 115 27.90 41.68 2.49
N PRO A 116 26.68 41.45 1.96
CA PRO A 116 26.21 42.09 0.74
C PRO A 116 26.02 43.62 0.87
N HIS A 117 25.99 44.15 2.10
CA HIS A 117 25.77 45.58 2.37
C HIS A 117 27.05 46.35 2.70
N CYS A 118 27.89 45.85 3.60
CA CYS A 118 29.11 46.54 4.03
C CYS A 118 30.41 45.86 3.55
N HIS A 119 30.31 44.72 2.85
CA HIS A 119 31.46 43.92 2.39
C HIS A 119 32.42 43.42 3.48
N GLN A 120 32.11 43.64 4.75
CA GLN A 120 32.89 43.14 5.88
C GLN A 120 32.70 41.63 6.05
N LEU A 121 33.73 40.97 6.61
CA LEU A 121 33.70 39.55 6.93
C LEU A 121 32.64 39.25 8.00
N MET A 122 31.72 38.36 7.66
CA MET A 122 30.65 37.91 8.55
C MET A 122 31.13 36.82 9.51
N LYS A 123 30.58 36.81 10.72
CA LYS A 123 30.90 35.82 11.76
C LYS A 123 29.87 34.69 11.75
N ARG A 124 30.35 33.44 11.83
CA ARG A 124 29.47 32.27 11.98
C ARG A 124 28.82 32.27 13.37
N ILE A 125 27.49 32.19 13.41
CA ILE A 125 26.71 32.12 14.68
C ILE A 125 26.29 30.69 14.97
N GLY A 126 25.66 30.03 13.98
CA GLY A 126 24.82 28.89 14.25
C GLY A 126 24.86 27.83 13.16
N GLN A 127 24.49 26.62 13.56
CA GLN A 127 24.33 25.47 12.69
C GLN A 127 22.94 24.88 12.94
N HIS A 128 22.20 24.63 11.87
CA HIS A 128 20.88 24.02 11.92
C HIS A 128 20.79 22.85 10.93
N ILE A 129 20.17 21.74 11.35
CA ILE A 129 19.98 20.57 10.46
C ILE A 129 18.85 20.89 9.48
N TYR A 130 19.20 21.17 8.23
CA TYR A 130 18.24 21.51 7.19
C TYR A 130 17.47 20.29 6.71
N SER A 131 18.17 19.18 6.43
CA SER A 131 17.55 17.97 5.89
C SER A 131 18.33 16.73 6.30
N ARG A 132 17.61 15.60 6.36
CA ARG A 132 18.16 14.27 6.64
C ARG A 132 17.71 13.31 5.56
N GLU A 133 18.68 12.71 4.88
CA GLU A 133 18.47 11.76 3.80
C GLU A 133 19.34 10.51 3.95
N ALA A 134 18.84 9.36 3.52
CA ALA A 134 19.60 8.12 3.48
C ALA A 134 20.37 8.06 2.16
N ARG A 135 21.69 7.85 2.22
CA ARG A 135 22.56 7.64 1.07
C ARG A 135 23.12 6.22 1.05
N LEU A 136 23.42 5.76 -0.16
CA LEU A 136 23.97 4.44 -0.42
C LEU A 136 25.46 4.56 -0.75
N LYS A 137 26.30 3.92 0.05
CA LYS A 137 27.65 3.48 -0.35
C LYS A 137 27.53 2.03 -0.84
N PRO A 138 28.49 1.51 -1.62
CA PRO A 138 28.45 0.11 -2.04
C PRO A 138 28.17 -0.83 -0.86
N ALA A 139 27.01 -1.49 -0.88
CA ALA A 139 26.50 -2.39 0.14
C ALA A 139 26.14 -1.82 1.53
N GLU A 140 26.19 -0.50 1.76
CA GLU A 140 25.92 0.10 3.08
C GLU A 140 25.07 1.38 3.00
N LEU A 141 24.15 1.54 3.95
CA LEU A 141 23.33 2.75 4.10
C LEU A 141 23.82 3.61 5.26
N TYR A 142 23.76 4.92 5.07
CA TYR A 142 24.08 5.90 6.09
C TYR A 142 23.14 7.10 5.96
N CYS A 143 22.88 7.77 7.08
CA CYS A 143 22.09 8.99 7.13
C CYS A 143 23.02 10.19 6.97
N VAL A 144 22.80 11.01 5.95
CA VAL A 144 23.45 12.30 5.80
C VAL A 144 22.57 13.38 6.41
N ASN A 145 23.12 14.06 7.40
CA ASN A 145 22.54 15.26 8.00
C ASN A 145 23.15 16.47 7.29
N LEU A 146 22.36 17.14 6.45
CA LEU A 146 22.75 18.38 5.80
C LEU A 146 22.59 19.54 6.79
N ILE A 147 23.72 20.14 7.16
CA ILE A 147 23.79 21.21 8.16
C ILE A 147 23.97 22.55 7.45
N GLN A 148 23.03 23.45 7.69
CA GLN A 148 23.04 24.83 7.24
C GLN A 148 23.78 25.69 8.26
N GLU A 149 24.83 26.37 7.80
CA GLU A 149 25.50 27.40 8.59
C GLU A 149 24.83 28.76 8.39
N THR A 150 24.67 29.49 9.49
CA THR A 150 24.18 30.87 9.53
C THR A 150 25.27 31.80 10.03
N TYR A 151 25.43 32.90 9.30
CA TYR A 151 26.40 33.96 9.52
C TYR A 151 25.68 35.25 9.88
N LYS A 152 26.37 36.13 10.61
CA LYS A 152 25.92 37.48 10.94
C LYS A 152 26.96 38.51 10.56
N CYS A 153 26.45 39.65 10.09
CA CYS A 153 27.24 40.86 10.05
C CYS A 153 27.13 41.60 11.39
N ASP A 154 28.25 41.91 12.02
CA ASP A 154 28.28 42.64 13.30
C ASP A 154 28.07 44.16 13.11
N GLU A 155 28.32 44.69 11.92
CA GLU A 155 28.21 46.14 11.63
C GLU A 155 26.87 46.55 11.01
N CYS A 156 26.17 45.63 10.35
CA CYS A 156 24.88 45.93 9.72
C CYS A 156 23.72 45.58 10.63
N ILE A 157 22.90 46.59 10.92
CA ILE A 157 21.60 46.44 11.57
C ILE A 157 20.53 46.78 10.52
N ASN A 158 19.55 45.89 10.36
CA ASN A 158 18.41 46.16 9.49
C ASN A 158 17.66 47.41 9.97
N PRO A 159 16.96 48.13 9.08
CA PRO A 159 16.18 49.32 9.44
C PRO A 159 15.11 49.07 10.52
N ASN A 160 14.73 47.81 10.74
CA ASN A 160 13.77 47.40 11.79
C ASN A 160 14.45 47.06 13.13
N GLY A 161 15.75 47.29 13.29
CA GLY A 161 16.53 47.00 14.49
C GLY A 161 16.98 45.54 14.64
N SER A 162 16.74 44.68 13.64
CA SER A 162 17.17 43.28 13.65
C SER A 162 18.56 43.09 13.03
N GLU A 163 19.33 42.14 13.54
CA GLU A 163 20.66 41.81 13.03
C GLU A 163 20.57 41.20 11.61
N VAL A 164 21.55 41.47 10.74
CA VAL A 164 21.61 40.86 9.40
C VAL A 164 22.13 39.44 9.51
N LEU A 165 21.22 38.46 9.35
CA LEU A 165 21.52 37.03 9.34
C LEU A 165 21.48 36.48 7.91
N ILE A 166 22.57 35.85 7.48
CA ILE A 166 22.68 35.23 6.16
C ILE A 166 22.96 33.75 6.34
N SER A 167 22.11 32.91 5.78
CA SER A 167 22.28 31.46 5.81
C SER A 167 22.79 30.95 4.47
N SER A 168 23.57 29.88 4.51
CA SER A 168 24.08 29.18 3.33
C SER A 168 22.95 28.67 2.43
N GLU A 169 23.17 28.69 1.11
CA GLU A 169 22.24 28.12 0.13
C GLU A 169 22.23 26.60 0.24
N MET A 170 21.08 26.03 0.56
CA MET A 170 20.93 24.58 0.71
C MET A 170 20.55 23.93 -0.62
N PRO A 171 21.11 22.75 -0.94
CA PRO A 171 20.70 21.98 -2.09
C PRO A 171 19.25 21.55 -1.92
N GLN A 172 18.49 21.64 -3.01
CA GLN A 172 17.12 21.17 -3.03
C GLN A 172 17.10 19.64 -2.88
N SER A 173 16.30 19.15 -1.93
CA SER A 173 16.09 17.71 -1.79
C SER A 173 15.39 17.15 -3.03
N LEU A 174 15.85 16.00 -3.51
CA LEU A 174 15.31 15.33 -4.70
C LEU A 174 13.81 15.07 -4.59
N LEU A 175 13.34 14.67 -3.41
CA LEU A 175 11.93 14.42 -3.15
C LEU A 175 11.53 15.09 -1.82
N PRO A 176 10.63 16.09 -1.84
CA PRO A 176 10.19 16.77 -0.63
C PRO A 176 9.63 15.78 0.40
N HIS A 177 10.04 15.94 1.66
CA HIS A 177 9.64 15.10 2.80
C HIS A 177 9.97 13.60 2.68
N SER A 178 10.79 13.22 1.71
CA SER A 178 11.29 11.86 1.55
C SER A 178 12.63 11.68 2.27
N TYR A 179 12.99 10.44 2.61
CA TYR A 179 14.33 10.08 3.05
C TYR A 179 15.19 9.50 1.92
N PHE A 180 14.62 9.29 0.72
CA PHE A 180 15.35 8.77 -0.43
C PHE A 180 16.27 9.84 -1.02
N SER A 181 17.57 9.56 -1.06
CA SER A 181 18.53 10.36 -1.83
C SER A 181 18.61 9.91 -3.30
N SER A 182 19.30 10.72 -4.09
CA SER A 182 19.65 10.41 -5.49
C SER A 182 20.41 9.09 -5.64
N THR A 183 21.35 8.79 -4.74
CA THR A 183 22.16 7.57 -4.79
C THR A 183 21.31 6.30 -4.72
N ILE A 184 20.29 6.28 -3.86
CA ILE A 184 19.38 5.14 -3.73
C ILE A 184 18.53 5.02 -5.01
N LEU A 185 17.87 6.09 -5.43
CA LEU A 185 16.96 6.03 -6.58
C LEU A 185 17.69 5.75 -7.89
N ALA A 186 18.92 6.23 -8.06
CA ALA A 186 19.79 5.88 -9.18
C ALA A 186 20.05 4.37 -9.21
N LYS A 187 20.38 3.76 -8.06
CA LYS A 187 20.59 2.31 -7.99
C LYS A 187 19.32 1.50 -8.24
N VAL A 188 18.17 1.97 -7.72
CA VAL A 188 16.86 1.34 -8.00
C VAL A 188 16.56 1.40 -9.50
N ALA A 189 16.82 2.53 -10.16
CA ALA A 189 16.60 2.71 -11.60
C ALA A 189 17.55 1.84 -12.42
N GLU A 190 18.84 1.79 -12.07
CA GLU A 190 19.83 0.89 -12.68
C GLU A 190 19.36 -0.57 -12.60
N LEU A 191 19.00 -1.04 -11.39
CA LEU A 191 18.49 -2.39 -11.21
C LEU A 191 17.23 -2.64 -12.03
N LYS A 192 16.30 -1.67 -12.11
CA LYS A 192 15.01 -1.84 -12.77
C LYS A 192 15.11 -1.85 -14.29
N PHE A 193 15.85 -0.89 -14.86
CA PHE A 193 15.84 -0.60 -16.28
C PHE A 193 17.09 -1.09 -17.00
N ASN A 194 18.26 -1.01 -16.36
CA ASN A 194 19.50 -1.53 -16.96
C ASN A 194 19.60 -3.05 -16.78
N LEU A 195 19.29 -3.57 -15.58
CA LEU A 195 19.41 -4.99 -15.25
C LEU A 195 18.08 -5.76 -15.27
N ALA A 196 17.00 -5.12 -15.73
CA ALA A 196 15.66 -5.71 -15.83
C ALA A 196 15.14 -6.38 -14.54
N LEU A 197 15.61 -5.95 -13.36
CA LEU A 197 15.27 -6.55 -12.08
C LEU A 197 13.92 -6.00 -11.57
N PRO A 198 12.88 -6.83 -11.41
CA PRO A 198 11.58 -6.34 -10.98
C PRO A 198 11.60 -5.89 -9.51
N PHE A 199 10.77 -4.89 -9.17
CA PHE A 199 10.77 -4.27 -7.83
C PHE A 199 10.57 -5.27 -6.69
N HIS A 200 9.70 -6.26 -6.84
CA HIS A 200 9.48 -7.27 -5.79
C HIS A 200 10.75 -8.06 -5.46
N ARG A 201 11.64 -8.27 -6.45
CA ARG A 201 12.92 -8.94 -6.26
C ARG A 201 13.94 -8.00 -5.63
N GLN A 202 13.91 -6.72 -5.99
CA GLN A 202 14.73 -5.68 -5.37
C GLN A 202 14.43 -5.50 -3.88
N ILE A 203 13.17 -5.69 -3.43
CA ILE A 203 12.82 -5.56 -2.00
C ILE A 203 13.76 -6.39 -1.11
N LYS A 204 14.05 -7.64 -1.48
CA LYS A 204 14.93 -8.52 -0.69
C LYS A 204 16.33 -7.94 -0.54
N LEU A 205 16.87 -7.37 -1.62
CA LEU A 205 18.17 -6.69 -1.61
C LEU A 205 18.13 -5.48 -0.67
N TRP A 206 17.11 -4.62 -0.80
CA TRP A 206 16.99 -3.42 0.02
C TRP A 206 16.80 -3.74 1.50
N GLN A 207 16.01 -4.76 1.83
CA GLN A 207 15.87 -5.27 3.19
C GLN A 207 17.18 -5.80 3.77
N ALA A 208 17.98 -6.52 2.97
CA ALA A 208 19.28 -7.03 3.41
C ALA A 208 20.28 -5.90 3.73
N ILE A 209 20.22 -4.78 3.00
CA ILE A 209 21.05 -3.59 3.25
C ILE A 209 20.49 -2.77 4.43
N GLY A 210 19.24 -3.02 4.84
CA GLY A 210 18.57 -2.33 5.96
C GLY A 210 17.59 -1.25 5.53
N LEU A 211 17.31 -1.07 4.23
CA LEU A 211 16.31 -0.13 3.73
C LEU A 211 14.91 -0.77 3.77
N GLN A 212 14.05 -0.27 4.66
CA GLN A 212 12.66 -0.75 4.78
C GLN A 212 11.74 -0.11 3.74
N VAL A 213 11.55 -0.79 2.61
CA VAL A 213 10.77 -0.27 1.47
C VAL A 213 9.86 -1.30 0.84
N ASP A 214 8.73 -0.81 0.33
CA ASP A 214 7.78 -1.58 -0.47
C ASP A 214 7.98 -1.35 -1.97
N ALA A 215 7.65 -2.35 -2.80
CA ALA A 215 7.69 -2.20 -4.26
C ALA A 215 6.84 -1.03 -4.76
N ARG A 216 5.69 -0.78 -4.12
CA ARG A 216 4.81 0.35 -4.47
C ARG A 216 5.50 1.69 -4.22
N LEU A 217 6.23 1.81 -3.11
CA LEU A 217 6.94 3.03 -2.74
C LEU A 217 8.08 3.31 -3.72
N LEU A 218 8.87 2.29 -4.04
CA LEU A 218 9.94 2.39 -5.05
C LEU A 218 9.39 2.81 -6.42
N ALA A 219 8.33 2.16 -6.88
CA ALA A 219 7.70 2.49 -8.16
C ALA A 219 7.17 3.94 -8.18
N ALA A 220 6.45 4.35 -7.14
CA ALA A 220 5.90 5.70 -7.05
C ALA A 220 7.00 6.78 -7.04
N ASN A 221 8.09 6.55 -6.31
CA ASN A 221 9.21 7.49 -6.25
C ASN A 221 9.98 7.57 -7.57
N ILE A 222 10.21 6.43 -8.25
CA ILE A 222 10.84 6.44 -9.58
C ILE A 222 9.98 7.19 -10.60
N ILE A 223 8.67 6.96 -10.62
CA ILE A 223 7.76 7.68 -11.53
C ILE A 223 7.82 9.18 -11.25
N LYS A 224 7.77 9.57 -9.96
CA LYS A 224 7.83 10.98 -9.57
C LYS A 224 9.14 11.65 -10.00
N VAL A 225 10.29 10.98 -9.80
CA VAL A 225 11.59 11.49 -10.26
C VAL A 225 11.63 11.60 -11.78
N SER A 226 11.11 10.59 -12.49
CA SER A 226 11.06 10.62 -13.96
C SER A 226 10.26 11.81 -14.48
N GLN A 227 9.08 12.07 -13.93
CA GLN A 227 8.23 13.19 -14.33
C GLN A 227 8.85 14.54 -13.95
N THR A 228 9.46 14.64 -12.77
CA THR A 228 9.97 15.93 -12.28
C THR A 228 11.29 16.33 -12.94
N TYR A 229 12.18 15.38 -13.22
CA TYR A 229 13.55 15.66 -13.64
C TYR A 229 13.92 15.13 -15.03
N LEU A 230 13.31 14.03 -15.48
CA LEU A 230 13.67 13.38 -16.75
C LEU A 230 12.73 13.75 -17.91
N GLU A 231 11.54 14.29 -17.63
CA GLU A 231 10.59 14.71 -18.65
C GLU A 231 11.18 15.77 -19.63
N PRO A 232 11.88 16.82 -19.17
CA PRO A 232 12.49 17.78 -20.10
C PRO A 232 13.55 17.14 -21.01
N LEU A 233 14.31 16.18 -20.49
CA LEU A 233 15.30 15.43 -21.27
C LEU A 233 14.61 14.54 -22.31
N TYR A 234 13.53 13.86 -21.92
CA TYR A 234 12.74 13.05 -22.82
C TYR A 234 12.14 13.88 -23.95
N ASP A 235 11.57 15.05 -23.65
CA ASP A 235 11.00 15.95 -24.66
C ASP A 235 12.07 16.46 -25.63
N TYR A 236 13.25 16.79 -25.12
CA TYR A 236 14.37 17.20 -25.94
C TYR A 236 14.82 16.09 -26.90
N LEU A 237 15.02 14.87 -26.38
CA LEU A 237 15.39 13.70 -27.18
C LEU A 237 14.31 13.38 -28.22
N GLN A 238 13.04 13.44 -27.83
CA GLN A 238 11.93 13.26 -28.75
C GLN A 238 11.94 14.31 -29.87
N GLY A 239 12.23 15.57 -29.53
CA GLY A 239 12.37 16.65 -30.49
C GLY A 239 13.53 16.44 -31.47
N LEU A 240 14.64 15.83 -31.01
CA LEU A 240 15.75 15.44 -31.89
C LEU A 240 15.35 14.31 -32.84
N VAL A 241 14.74 13.24 -32.34
CA VAL A 241 14.30 12.10 -33.15
C VAL A 241 13.29 12.54 -34.22
N LYS A 242 12.39 13.47 -33.91
CA LYS A 242 11.40 14.02 -34.86
C LYS A 242 11.99 14.87 -35.98
N LYS A 243 13.24 15.33 -35.87
CA LYS A 243 13.92 16.10 -36.93
C LYS A 243 14.52 15.21 -38.00
N GLU A 244 14.72 13.93 -37.71
CA GLU A 244 15.31 13.00 -38.66
C GLU A 244 14.33 12.72 -39.82
N PRO A 245 14.82 12.66 -41.07
CA PRO A 245 13.97 12.43 -42.24
C PRO A 245 13.41 11.00 -42.28
N VAL A 246 14.07 10.05 -41.61
CA VAL A 246 13.67 8.64 -41.52
C VAL A 246 13.77 8.20 -40.07
N ILE A 247 12.67 7.67 -39.53
CA ILE A 247 12.62 7.14 -38.17
C ILE A 247 12.39 5.63 -38.26
N HIS A 248 13.34 4.83 -37.79
CA HIS A 248 13.18 3.40 -37.65
C HIS A 248 12.48 3.08 -36.31
N MET A 249 11.34 2.39 -36.37
CA MET A 249 10.62 1.90 -35.21
C MET A 249 10.59 0.37 -35.25
N ASP A 250 11.00 -0.25 -34.14
CA ASP A 250 10.80 -1.68 -33.90
C ASP A 250 9.67 -1.85 -32.88
N GLU A 251 8.59 -2.50 -33.32
CA GLU A 251 7.43 -2.76 -32.47
C GLU A 251 7.61 -4.09 -31.75
N THR A 252 8.29 -4.09 -30.59
CA THR A 252 8.32 -5.25 -29.71
C THR A 252 7.07 -5.27 -28.81
N PRO A 253 6.12 -6.21 -28.99
CA PRO A 253 4.91 -6.25 -28.19
C PRO A 253 5.20 -6.76 -26.77
N PHE A 254 4.67 -6.08 -25.76
CA PHE A 254 4.72 -6.52 -24.36
C PHE A 254 3.33 -6.90 -23.85
N LYS A 255 3.22 -8.05 -23.19
CA LYS A 255 1.99 -8.44 -22.49
C LYS A 255 1.81 -7.56 -21.24
N VAL A 256 0.82 -6.69 -21.29
CA VAL A 256 0.39 -5.87 -20.15
C VAL A 256 -0.81 -6.51 -19.45
N ILE A 257 -0.91 -6.31 -18.14
CA ILE A 257 -2.07 -6.76 -17.37
C ILE A 257 -3.27 -5.90 -17.79
N CYS A 258 -4.21 -6.48 -18.53
CA CYS A 258 -5.49 -5.85 -18.81
C CYS A 258 -6.19 -5.59 -17.47
N LYS A 259 -6.46 -4.32 -17.14
CA LYS A 259 -7.43 -4.02 -16.09
C LYS A 259 -8.76 -4.57 -16.59
N GLY A 260 -9.25 -5.65 -15.95
CA GLY A 260 -10.61 -6.12 -16.17
C GLY A 260 -11.55 -4.91 -16.12
N ARG A 261 -12.37 -4.74 -17.17
CA ARG A 261 -13.41 -3.70 -17.20
C ARG A 261 -14.21 -3.86 -15.92
N LYS A 262 -14.27 -2.79 -15.11
CA LYS A 262 -15.24 -2.70 -14.01
C LYS A 262 -16.62 -2.50 -14.59
#